data_AF-A0A7C1VUB7-F1
#
_entry.id   AF-A0A7C1VUB7-F1
#
_cell.length_a   1.000
_cell.length_b   1.000
_cell.length_c   1.000
_cell.angle_alpha   90.00
_cell.angle_beta   90.00
_cell.angle_gamma   90.00
#
_symmetry.space_group_name_H-M   'P 1'
#
loop_
_entity.id
_entity.type
_entity.pdbx_description
1 polymer ?
#
loop_
_entity_poly.entity_id
_entity_poly.type
_entity_poly.pdbx_seq_one_letter_code
_entity_poly.pdbx_strand_id
1 'polypeptide(L)'
;MLVLLALCMVTTLNLSLSGFGSGNCGTEEPLDVKVACLYERVTDGVCYLNRSVEDVVDLLKETKTGFVFRGWWRWSPCPDSANMTLPEGYPKDYVENCIYRGYTYEYLREAINGIKNEIPEIVFCGAVPAQRVTRLVWNPMTKEFLYTNETWAMALDPTKWGINLSKEEFQYLFAKWHLWVDPNSTLEEYDYRNVSSYFPDITNKGFQELLLSWAVKQVECGVDAIWIDMLFAQAN
;
A
#
# COMPACT_ATOMS: atom_id res chain seq x y z
N MET A 1 -6.65 19.87 -1.26
CA MET A 1 -7.91 19.33 -0.72
C MET A 1 -8.50 18.39 -1.76
N LEU A 2 -8.03 17.14 -1.79
CA LEU A 2 -8.58 16.09 -2.66
C LEU A 2 -9.61 15.32 -1.85
N VAL A 3 -10.87 15.43 -2.22
CA VAL A 3 -11.94 14.55 -1.75
C VAL A 3 -11.73 13.22 -2.47
N LEU A 4 -11.09 12.25 -1.81
CA LEU A 4 -11.09 10.86 -2.28
C LEU A 4 -12.48 10.29 -2.00
N LEU A 5 -13.32 10.28 -3.04
CA LEU A 5 -14.48 9.40 -3.10
C LEU A 5 -13.97 7.96 -2.99
N ALA A 6 -14.26 7.30 -1.87
CA ALA A 6 -14.15 5.86 -1.75
C ALA A 6 -15.23 5.23 -2.66
N LEU A 7 -14.92 5.10 -3.95
CA LEU A 7 -15.69 4.29 -4.87
C LEU A 7 -15.38 2.83 -4.56
N CYS A 8 -16.27 2.16 -3.83
CA CYS A 8 -16.39 0.70 -3.90
C CYS A 8 -16.81 0.34 -5.32
N MET A 9 -15.86 0.22 -6.24
CA MET A 9 -16.13 -0.38 -7.56
C MET A 9 -16.31 -1.88 -7.36
N VAL A 10 -17.57 -2.30 -7.16
CA VAL A 10 -17.98 -3.69 -7.34
C VAL A 10 -17.90 -3.96 -8.85
N THR A 11 -16.77 -4.47 -9.31
CA THR A 11 -16.64 -4.95 -10.68
C THR A 11 -17.08 -6.42 -10.70
N THR A 12 -18.34 -6.64 -11.05
CA THR A 12 -18.81 -7.98 -11.45
C THR A 12 -18.18 -8.32 -12.80
N LEU A 13 -17.13 -9.13 -12.78
CA LEU A 13 -16.49 -9.63 -14.00
C LEU A 13 -17.39 -10.70 -14.64
N ASN A 14 -18.40 -10.28 -15.40
CA ASN A 14 -19.21 -11.18 -16.22
C ASN A 14 -18.42 -11.57 -17.48
N LEU A 15 -17.73 -12.71 -17.44
CA LEU A 15 -17.19 -13.37 -18.62
C LEU A 15 -18.36 -14.01 -19.39
N SER A 16 -18.99 -13.27 -20.31
CA SER A 16 -19.92 -13.86 -21.27
C SER A 16 -19.15 -14.44 -22.46
N LEU A 17 -18.99 -15.76 -22.46
CA LEU A 17 -18.63 -16.51 -23.65
C LEU A 17 -19.88 -16.60 -24.55
N SER A 18 -19.96 -15.73 -25.56
CA SER A 18 -20.98 -15.83 -26.61
C SER A 18 -20.57 -16.90 -27.62
N GLY A 19 -21.13 -18.10 -27.47
CA GLY A 19 -21.05 -19.20 -28.43
C GLY A 19 -22.43 -19.86 -28.60
N PHE A 20 -22.90 -19.93 -29.85
CA PHE A 20 -24.18 -20.45 -30.32
C PHE A 20 -24.63 -21.80 -29.73
N GLY A 21 -25.94 -21.94 -29.46
CA GLY A 21 -26.59 -23.25 -29.36
C GLY A 21 -28.00 -23.20 -28.74
N SER A 22 -29.03 -23.43 -29.56
CA SER A 22 -30.41 -23.68 -29.10
C SER A 22 -30.47 -25.05 -28.39
N GLY A 23 -30.87 -25.08 -27.12
CA GLY A 23 -31.14 -26.33 -26.42
C GLY A 23 -31.38 -26.18 -24.92
N ASN A 24 -32.60 -26.52 -24.50
CA ASN A 24 -33.08 -26.79 -23.13
C ASN A 24 -32.70 -25.83 -22.00
N CYS A 25 -33.72 -25.09 -21.52
CA CYS A 25 -33.72 -24.39 -20.24
C CYS A 25 -33.69 -25.41 -19.08
N GLY A 26 -32.50 -25.95 -18.80
CA GLY A 26 -32.16 -26.42 -17.47
C GLY A 26 -31.98 -25.19 -16.58
N THR A 27 -32.49 -25.22 -15.35
CA THR A 27 -32.20 -24.22 -14.33
C THR A 27 -30.69 -24.23 -14.09
N GLU A 28 -29.96 -23.32 -14.74
CA GLU A 28 -28.56 -23.08 -14.42
C GLU A 28 -28.47 -22.76 -12.93
N GLU A 29 -27.72 -23.56 -12.18
CA GLU A 29 -27.38 -23.21 -10.81
C GLU A 29 -26.71 -21.82 -10.83
N PRO A 30 -27.07 -20.91 -9.92
CA PRO A 30 -26.48 -19.58 -9.92
C PRO A 30 -24.97 -19.72 -9.81
N LEU A 31 -24.24 -19.06 -10.73
CA LEU A 31 -22.79 -18.96 -10.71
C LEU A 31 -22.32 -18.66 -9.28
N ASP A 32 -21.36 -19.43 -8.77
CA ASP A 32 -20.71 -19.17 -7.49
C ASP A 32 -19.86 -17.88 -7.62
N VAL A 33 -20.51 -16.73 -7.39
CA VAL A 33 -19.89 -15.41 -7.52
C VAL A 33 -19.09 -15.12 -6.25
N LYS A 34 -17.77 -15.06 -6.39
CA LYS A 34 -16.87 -14.60 -5.33
C LYS A 34 -16.74 -13.08 -5.38
N VAL A 35 -17.06 -12.41 -4.27
CA VAL A 35 -16.99 -10.95 -4.15
C VAL A 35 -15.67 -10.53 -3.50
N ALA A 36 -14.98 -9.60 -4.16
CA ALA A 36 -13.80 -8.93 -3.63
C ALA A 36 -14.07 -7.43 -3.46
N CYS A 37 -13.72 -6.87 -2.31
CA CYS A 37 -13.78 -5.42 -2.08
C CYS A 37 -12.39 -4.83 -2.05
N LEU A 38 -12.16 -3.82 -2.90
CA LEU A 38 -10.96 -2.99 -2.84
C LEU A 38 -11.11 -1.96 -1.73
N TYR A 39 -10.14 -1.93 -0.83
CA TYR A 39 -9.94 -0.86 0.15
C TYR A 39 -8.57 -0.22 -0.07
N GLU A 40 -8.41 1.01 0.42
CA GLU A 40 -7.08 1.63 0.55
C GLU A 40 -6.52 1.39 1.95
N ARG A 41 -7.32 1.66 2.99
CA ARG A 41 -7.15 1.14 4.35
C ARG A 41 -8.53 0.93 4.96
N VAL A 42 -8.76 -0.17 5.67
CA VAL A 42 -10.04 -0.42 6.37
C VAL A 42 -10.27 0.54 7.54
N THR A 43 -9.21 1.11 8.10
CA THR A 43 -9.28 2.15 9.14
C THR A 43 -9.40 3.57 8.56
N ASP A 44 -9.30 3.73 7.23
CA ASP A 44 -9.54 5.03 6.61
C ASP A 44 -11.01 5.43 6.82
N GLY A 45 -11.24 6.71 7.13
CA GLY A 45 -12.57 7.26 7.29
C GLY A 45 -12.99 7.49 8.73
N VAL A 46 -12.24 7.04 9.74
CA VAL A 46 -12.50 7.38 11.15
C VAL A 46 -12.60 8.91 11.31
N CYS A 47 -11.66 9.66 10.74
CA CYS A 47 -11.68 11.13 10.86
C CYS A 47 -12.41 11.87 9.74
N TYR A 48 -12.48 11.33 8.52
CA TYR A 48 -13.09 12.03 7.38
C TYR A 48 -14.56 11.70 7.16
N LEU A 49 -14.99 10.51 7.59
CA LEU A 49 -16.32 9.96 7.32
C LEU A 49 -17.03 9.46 8.59
N ASN A 50 -16.38 9.58 9.77
CA ASN A 50 -16.82 8.99 11.02
C ASN A 50 -17.17 7.49 10.90
N ARG A 51 -16.37 6.77 10.08
CA ARG A 51 -16.56 5.34 9.80
C ARG A 51 -15.71 4.51 10.74
N SER A 52 -16.35 3.62 11.48
CA SER A 52 -15.75 2.66 12.40
C SER A 52 -15.38 1.35 11.71
N VAL A 53 -14.71 0.44 12.43
CA VAL A 53 -14.44 -0.92 11.93
C VAL A 53 -15.74 -1.73 11.87
N GLU A 54 -16.68 -1.48 12.77
CA GLU A 54 -18.01 -2.08 12.80
C GLU A 54 -18.79 -1.74 11.53
N ASP A 55 -18.76 -0.48 11.10
CA ASP A 55 -19.38 -0.06 9.82
C ASP A 55 -18.74 -0.78 8.62
N VAL A 56 -17.42 -1.02 8.67
CA VAL A 56 -16.72 -1.79 7.63
C VAL A 56 -17.18 -3.25 7.66
N VAL A 57 -17.34 -3.86 8.83
CA VAL A 57 -17.86 -5.22 8.96
C VAL A 57 -19.26 -5.33 8.37
N ASP A 58 -20.15 -4.37 8.68
CA ASP A 58 -21.52 -4.37 8.16
C ASP A 58 -21.54 -4.29 6.63
N LEU A 59 -20.70 -3.43 6.04
CA LEU A 59 -20.54 -3.35 4.59
C LEU A 59 -20.02 -4.65 3.98
N LEU A 60 -19.02 -5.29 4.61
CA LEU A 60 -18.45 -6.55 4.12
C LEU A 60 -19.47 -7.70 4.19
N LYS A 61 -20.31 -7.74 5.24
CA LYS A 61 -21.42 -8.70 5.38
C LYS A 61 -22.52 -8.46 4.35
N GLU A 62 -22.95 -7.21 4.18
CA GLU A 62 -24.00 -6.81 3.22
C GLU A 62 -23.60 -7.18 1.78
N THR A 63 -22.34 -6.92 1.43
CA THR A 63 -21.79 -7.22 0.11
C THR A 63 -21.38 -8.69 -0.07
N LYS A 64 -21.46 -9.51 0.99
CA LYS A 64 -20.99 -10.91 1.01
C LYS A 64 -19.54 -11.04 0.55
N THR A 65 -18.69 -10.11 0.99
CA THR A 65 -17.27 -10.07 0.60
C THR A 65 -16.52 -11.27 1.17
N GLY A 66 -15.86 -12.03 0.29
CA GLY A 66 -14.96 -13.13 0.69
C GLY A 66 -13.48 -12.73 0.67
N PHE A 67 -13.14 -11.64 -0.01
CA PHE A 67 -11.75 -11.17 -0.16
C PHE A 67 -11.65 -9.65 -0.06
N VAL A 68 -10.90 -9.14 0.92
CA VAL A 68 -10.59 -7.71 1.03
C VAL A 68 -9.26 -7.47 0.33
N PHE A 69 -9.29 -6.85 -0.85
CA PHE A 69 -8.09 -6.51 -1.59
C PHE A 69 -7.51 -5.17 -1.12
N ARG A 70 -6.20 -5.14 -0.85
CA ARG A 70 -5.47 -3.95 -0.37
C ARG A 70 -6.10 -3.31 0.88
N GLY A 71 -6.70 -4.13 1.76
CA GLY A 71 -7.29 -3.70 3.04
C GLY A 71 -6.35 -2.89 3.93
N TRP A 72 -5.04 -2.94 3.67
CA TRP A 72 -4.05 -2.04 4.25
C TRP A 72 -2.94 -1.64 3.26
N TRP A 73 -3.00 -0.43 2.70
CA TRP A 73 -1.90 0.10 1.89
C TRP A 73 -0.85 0.85 2.71
N ARG A 74 0.32 0.23 2.88
CA ARG A 74 1.49 0.84 3.51
C ARG A 74 2.21 1.78 2.53
N TRP A 75 1.63 2.94 2.23
CA TRP A 75 2.24 3.92 1.31
C TRP A 75 3.36 4.77 1.95
N SER A 76 3.28 5.00 3.26
CA SER A 76 4.20 5.85 4.04
C SER A 76 4.73 5.08 5.26
N PRO A 77 5.83 5.53 5.91
CA PRO A 77 6.29 4.96 7.18
C PRO A 77 5.14 4.72 8.16
N CYS A 78 4.97 3.47 8.60
CA CYS A 78 3.89 3.10 9.49
C CYS A 78 4.48 2.90 10.88
N PRO A 79 4.12 3.75 11.86
CA PRO A 79 4.52 3.54 13.25
C PRO A 79 3.98 2.22 13.79
N ASP A 80 4.69 1.63 14.75
CA ASP A 80 4.17 0.45 15.44
C ASP A 80 2.92 0.79 16.26
N SER A 81 2.95 1.94 16.94
CA SER A 81 1.92 2.38 17.88
C SER A 81 1.77 3.90 17.91
N ALA A 82 0.70 4.36 18.57
CA ALA A 82 0.45 5.79 18.81
C ALA A 82 1.53 6.46 19.70
N ASN A 83 2.26 5.67 20.50
CA ASN A 83 3.25 6.17 21.44
C ASN A 83 4.68 6.16 20.88
N MET A 84 4.84 5.80 19.60
CA MET A 84 6.15 5.68 18.98
C MET A 84 6.83 7.06 18.94
N THR A 85 8.07 7.12 19.43
CA THR A 85 8.90 8.31 19.30
C THR A 85 9.73 8.21 18.03
N LEU A 86 9.69 9.25 17.19
CA LEU A 86 10.48 9.33 15.97
C LEU A 86 11.75 10.14 16.21
N PRO A 87 12.86 9.81 15.53
CA PRO A 87 14.11 10.55 15.64
C PRO A 87 14.00 11.93 14.97
N GLU A 88 15.00 12.76 15.21
CA GLU A 88 15.16 14.04 14.53
C GLU A 88 15.18 13.86 13.00
N GLY A 89 14.52 14.77 12.29
CA GLY A 89 14.36 14.74 10.83
C GLY A 89 12.97 14.31 10.36
N TYR A 90 12.21 13.57 11.19
CA TYR A 90 10.77 13.37 10.94
C TYR A 90 9.96 14.63 11.26
N PRO A 91 8.83 14.87 10.57
CA PRO A 91 7.86 15.87 11.00
C PRO A 91 7.39 15.60 12.43
N LYS A 92 7.35 16.64 13.28
CA LYS A 92 7.01 16.50 14.71
C LYS A 92 5.59 15.94 14.93
N ASP A 93 4.69 16.26 14.02
CA ASP A 93 3.29 15.85 13.99
C ASP A 93 3.06 14.55 13.22
N TYR A 94 4.11 13.84 12.78
CA TYR A 94 3.94 12.67 11.91
C TYR A 94 3.12 11.55 12.57
N VAL A 95 3.45 11.20 13.82
CA VAL A 95 2.72 10.15 14.55
C VAL A 95 1.30 10.60 14.88
N GLU A 96 1.11 11.87 15.25
CA GLU A 96 -0.22 12.46 15.46
C GLU A 96 -1.07 12.38 14.18
N ASN A 97 -0.49 12.71 13.02
CA ASN A 97 -1.17 12.56 11.73
C ASN A 97 -1.50 11.09 11.42
N CYS A 98 -0.61 10.17 11.77
CA CYS A 98 -0.86 8.74 11.62
C CYS A 98 -2.03 8.29 12.52
N ILE A 99 -2.07 8.73 13.77
CA ILE A 99 -3.17 8.45 14.72
C ILE A 99 -4.48 9.02 14.18
N TYR A 100 -4.47 10.28 13.75
CA TYR A 100 -5.61 10.93 13.12
C TYR A 100 -6.12 10.19 11.88
N ARG A 101 -5.31 9.36 11.24
CA ARG A 101 -5.71 8.57 10.07
C ARG A 101 -5.99 7.10 10.39
N GLY A 102 -5.91 6.68 11.65
CA GLY A 102 -5.99 5.27 12.04
C GLY A 102 -4.85 4.44 11.43
N TYR A 103 -3.64 5.00 11.33
CA TYR A 103 -2.52 4.44 10.56
C TYR A 103 -1.33 4.04 11.44
N THR A 104 -1.46 2.94 12.16
CA THR A 104 -0.37 2.26 12.90
C THR A 104 -0.52 0.75 12.73
N TYR A 105 0.53 -0.02 12.99
CA TYR A 105 0.42 -1.48 12.98
C TYR A 105 -0.50 -2.02 14.08
N GLU A 106 -0.64 -1.31 15.20
CA GLU A 106 -1.68 -1.58 16.22
C GLU A 106 -3.08 -1.44 15.63
N TYR A 107 -3.40 -0.34 14.95
CA TYR A 107 -4.72 -0.17 14.33
C TYR A 107 -5.01 -1.24 13.27
N LEU A 108 -4.00 -1.63 12.46
CA LEU A 108 -4.15 -2.73 11.52
C LEU A 108 -4.55 -4.03 12.23
N ARG A 109 -3.85 -4.36 13.32
CA ARG A 109 -4.11 -5.58 14.10
C ARG A 109 -5.50 -5.58 14.71
N GLU A 110 -5.88 -4.46 15.33
CA GLU A 110 -7.21 -4.30 15.95
C GLU A 110 -8.32 -4.41 14.91
N ALA A 111 -8.17 -3.75 13.76
CA ALA A 111 -9.16 -3.80 12.69
C ALA A 111 -9.31 -5.21 12.09
N ILE A 112 -8.21 -5.91 11.82
CA ILE A 112 -8.27 -7.29 11.31
C ILE A 112 -8.91 -8.22 12.34
N ASN A 113 -8.56 -8.09 13.62
CA ASN A 113 -9.17 -8.89 14.69
C ASN A 113 -10.69 -8.64 14.75
N GLY A 114 -11.13 -7.38 14.72
CA GLY A 114 -12.54 -7.03 14.70
C GLY A 114 -13.28 -7.62 13.51
N ILE A 115 -12.71 -7.51 12.31
CA ILE A 115 -13.30 -8.06 11.08
C ILE A 115 -13.38 -9.59 11.13
N LYS A 116 -12.30 -10.27 11.51
CA LYS A 116 -12.25 -11.75 11.52
C LYS A 116 -13.07 -12.37 12.64
N ASN A 117 -13.27 -11.68 13.76
CA ASN A 117 -14.20 -12.13 14.80
C ASN A 117 -15.64 -12.23 14.27
N GLU A 118 -16.01 -11.32 13.37
CA GLU A 118 -17.36 -11.22 12.80
C GLU A 118 -17.52 -11.97 11.48
N ILE A 119 -16.43 -12.15 10.71
CA ILE A 119 -16.40 -12.85 9.42
C ILE A 119 -15.14 -13.75 9.37
N PRO A 120 -15.11 -14.90 10.06
CA PRO A 120 -13.89 -15.70 10.24
C PRO A 120 -13.24 -16.20 8.94
N GLU A 121 -14.05 -16.46 7.91
CA GLU A 121 -13.60 -17.02 6.63
C GLU A 121 -13.09 -15.95 5.64
N ILE A 122 -13.15 -14.66 6.01
CA ILE A 122 -12.73 -13.58 5.11
C ILE A 122 -11.21 -13.60 4.91
N VAL A 123 -10.78 -13.54 3.66
CA VAL A 123 -9.36 -13.40 3.33
C VAL A 123 -9.02 -11.91 3.27
N PHE A 124 -8.09 -11.49 4.11
CA PHE A 124 -7.65 -10.10 4.18
C PHE A 124 -6.30 -9.93 3.50
N CYS A 125 -6.26 -9.12 2.43
CA CYS A 125 -5.03 -8.83 1.68
C CYS A 125 -4.50 -7.43 2.01
N GLY A 126 -3.30 -7.39 2.59
CA GLY A 126 -2.53 -6.16 2.80
C GLY A 126 -1.73 -5.77 1.55
N ALA A 127 -1.10 -4.61 1.57
CA ALA A 127 -0.32 -4.10 0.43
C ALA A 127 0.94 -3.33 0.84
N VAL A 128 2.02 -3.58 0.09
CA VAL A 128 3.31 -2.87 0.22
C VAL A 128 3.78 -2.38 -1.15
N PRO A 129 4.36 -1.17 -1.25
CA PRO A 129 4.81 -0.63 -2.53
C PRO A 129 6.23 -1.11 -2.86
N ALA A 130 6.41 -1.80 -3.98
CA ALA A 130 7.74 -1.95 -4.58
C ALA A 130 8.20 -0.66 -5.26
N GLN A 131 7.30 0.31 -5.50
CA GLN A 131 7.59 1.55 -6.23
C GLN A 131 8.07 2.74 -5.38
N ARG A 132 8.26 2.55 -4.07
CA ARG A 132 8.61 3.67 -3.19
C ARG A 132 9.44 3.25 -1.99
N VAL A 133 10.55 3.94 -1.79
CA VAL A 133 11.25 4.02 -0.51
C VAL A 133 11.26 5.48 -0.05
N THR A 134 10.81 5.76 1.18
CA THR A 134 10.83 7.12 1.73
C THR A 134 12.23 7.45 2.23
N ARG A 135 12.64 8.73 2.13
CA ARG A 135 13.97 9.19 2.55
C ARG A 135 14.30 8.87 4.02
N LEU A 136 13.27 8.90 4.87
CA LEU A 136 13.34 8.45 6.25
C LEU A 136 12.35 7.29 6.39
N VAL A 137 12.79 6.15 6.92
CA VAL A 137 11.90 5.00 7.06
C VAL A 137 12.17 4.16 8.30
N TRP A 138 11.09 3.79 8.99
CA TRP A 138 11.09 2.80 10.06
C TRP A 138 11.08 1.38 9.49
N ASN A 139 12.01 0.55 9.94
CA ASN A 139 11.97 -0.90 9.72
C ASN A 139 11.30 -1.56 10.94
N PRO A 140 10.06 -2.07 10.79
CA PRO A 140 9.31 -2.61 11.92
C PRO A 140 9.85 -3.94 12.45
N MET A 141 10.74 -4.61 11.71
CA MET A 141 11.32 -5.88 12.11
C MET A 141 12.64 -5.68 12.86
N THR A 142 13.54 -4.83 12.35
CA THR A 142 14.83 -4.56 13.02
C THR A 142 14.72 -3.52 14.13
N LYS A 143 13.63 -2.75 14.15
CA LYS A 143 13.42 -1.62 15.06
C LYS A 143 14.42 -0.49 14.85
N GLU A 144 14.90 -0.33 13.62
CA GLU A 144 15.87 0.69 13.24
C GLU A 144 15.24 1.72 12.30
N PHE A 145 15.76 2.95 12.38
CA PHE A 145 15.48 4.00 11.43
C PHE A 145 16.56 4.04 10.36
N LEU A 146 16.14 4.01 9.10
CA LEU A 146 16.99 4.22 7.95
C LEU A 146 16.85 5.66 7.49
N TYR A 147 17.97 6.32 7.23
CA TYR A 147 18.04 7.72 6.88
C TYR A 147 18.38 7.91 5.40
N THR A 148 18.64 9.15 5.01
CA THR A 148 18.85 9.56 3.62
C THR A 148 19.91 8.73 2.90
N ASN A 149 21.05 8.43 3.56
CA ASN A 149 22.15 7.73 2.90
C ASN A 149 21.80 6.27 2.62
N GLU A 150 21.21 5.59 3.60
CA GLU A 150 20.79 4.19 3.51
C GLU A 150 19.68 4.03 2.47
N THR A 151 18.68 4.91 2.50
CA THR A 151 17.55 4.86 1.56
C THR A 151 17.93 5.32 0.16
N TRP A 152 18.88 6.25 0.00
CA TRP A 152 19.44 6.61 -1.31
C TRP A 152 20.26 5.47 -1.90
N ALA A 153 21.02 4.73 -1.09
CA ALA A 153 21.73 3.52 -1.55
C ALA A 153 20.78 2.45 -2.11
N MET A 154 19.52 2.45 -1.67
CA MET A 154 18.46 1.56 -2.17
C MET A 154 17.77 2.07 -3.44
N ALA A 155 17.96 3.33 -3.84
CA ALA A 155 17.31 3.91 -5.01
C ALA A 155 17.90 3.36 -6.32
N LEU A 156 17.03 3.15 -7.31
CA LEU A 156 17.37 2.64 -8.64
C LEU A 156 18.44 3.51 -9.31
N ASP A 157 19.54 2.87 -9.69
CA ASP A 157 20.55 3.42 -10.60
C ASP A 157 20.48 2.66 -11.93
N PRO A 158 19.98 3.27 -13.01
CA PRO A 158 19.85 2.58 -14.28
C PRO A 158 21.21 2.33 -14.98
N THR A 159 22.29 3.03 -14.58
CA THR A 159 23.62 2.86 -15.17
C THR A 159 24.19 1.46 -14.97
N LYS A 160 23.77 0.75 -13.91
CA LYS A 160 24.18 -0.64 -13.66
C LYS A 160 23.75 -1.63 -14.75
N TRP A 161 22.76 -1.24 -15.57
CA TRP A 161 22.32 -2.00 -16.75
C TRP A 161 22.83 -1.39 -18.06
N GLY A 162 23.77 -0.46 -18.02
CA GLY A 162 24.33 0.21 -19.20
C GLY A 162 23.37 1.21 -19.85
N ILE A 163 22.29 1.60 -19.17
CA ILE A 163 21.38 2.64 -19.64
C ILE A 163 22.07 4.00 -19.45
N ASN A 164 22.16 4.78 -20.51
CA ASN A 164 22.77 6.11 -20.51
C ASN A 164 21.82 7.16 -19.92
N LEU A 165 21.50 7.01 -18.64
CA LEU A 165 20.70 7.92 -17.83
C LEU A 165 21.31 7.93 -16.43
N SER A 166 21.57 9.10 -15.84
CA SER A 166 22.13 9.12 -14.48
C SER A 166 21.08 8.70 -13.44
N LYS A 167 21.55 8.26 -12.27
CA LYS A 167 20.68 7.95 -11.12
C LYS A 167 19.83 9.15 -10.75
N GLU A 168 20.45 10.32 -10.61
CA GLU A 168 19.80 11.57 -10.25
C GLU A 168 18.75 11.98 -11.29
N GLU A 169 19.07 11.87 -12.58
CA GLU A 169 18.14 12.19 -13.65
C GLU A 169 16.92 11.26 -13.65
N PHE A 170 17.12 9.95 -13.51
CA PHE A 170 16.03 9.00 -13.40
C PHE A 170 15.14 9.29 -12.17
N GLN A 171 15.75 9.47 -11.01
CA GLN A 171 15.03 9.71 -9.76
C GLN A 171 14.27 11.05 -9.78
N TYR A 172 14.85 12.07 -10.41
CA TYR A 172 14.17 13.35 -10.65
C TYR A 172 12.93 13.19 -11.54
N LEU A 173 13.07 12.53 -12.70
CA LEU A 173 11.94 12.31 -13.61
C LEU A 173 10.80 11.54 -12.92
N PHE A 174 11.14 10.51 -12.14
CA PHE A 174 10.17 9.74 -11.37
C PHE A 174 9.53 10.58 -10.25
N ALA A 175 10.33 11.39 -9.55
CA ALA A 175 9.87 12.29 -8.51
C ALA A 175 8.92 13.37 -9.05
N LYS A 176 9.16 13.91 -10.26
CA LYS A 176 8.24 14.85 -10.90
C LYS A 176 6.88 14.21 -11.17
N TRP A 177 6.89 13.00 -11.74
CA TRP A 177 5.67 12.26 -12.03
C TRP A 177 4.83 11.99 -10.76
N HIS A 178 5.51 11.74 -9.64
CA HIS A 178 4.87 11.46 -8.35
C HIS A 178 4.67 12.69 -7.44
N LEU A 179 4.95 13.90 -7.96
CA LEU A 179 4.84 15.16 -7.21
C LEU A 179 5.66 15.17 -5.90
N TRP A 180 6.80 14.50 -5.88
CA TRP A 180 7.76 14.51 -4.77
C TRP A 180 8.72 15.70 -4.84
N VAL A 181 8.73 16.39 -5.97
CA VAL A 181 9.40 17.66 -6.24
C VAL A 181 8.40 18.61 -6.90
N ASP A 182 8.73 19.90 -6.95
CA ASP A 182 7.94 20.88 -7.71
C ASP A 182 7.89 20.46 -9.20
N PRO A 183 6.69 20.30 -9.81
CA PRO A 183 6.56 20.00 -11.24
C PRO A 183 7.28 20.99 -12.16
N ASN A 184 7.49 22.23 -11.71
CA ASN A 184 8.17 23.28 -12.45
C ASN A 184 9.68 23.34 -12.19
N SER A 185 10.21 22.56 -11.23
CA SER A 185 11.65 22.51 -10.98
C SER A 185 12.43 21.95 -12.17
N THR A 186 13.74 22.20 -12.21
CA THR A 186 14.69 21.62 -13.19
C THR A 186 15.52 20.50 -12.58
N LEU A 187 16.27 19.76 -13.41
CA LEU A 187 17.15 18.69 -12.94
C LEU A 187 18.29 19.25 -12.07
N GLU A 188 18.80 20.44 -12.39
CA GLU A 188 19.87 21.11 -11.64
C GLU A 188 19.45 21.50 -10.21
N GLU A 189 18.14 21.69 -9.99
CA GLU A 189 17.55 21.98 -8.68
C GLU A 189 17.27 20.71 -7.86
N TYR A 190 17.38 19.53 -8.48
CA TYR A 190 17.12 18.26 -7.81
C TYR A 190 18.20 17.96 -6.76
N ASP A 191 17.75 17.81 -5.50
CA ASP A 191 18.57 17.32 -4.41
C ASP A 191 17.90 16.12 -3.75
N TYR A 192 18.48 14.93 -3.91
CA TYR A 192 17.96 13.71 -3.31
C TYR A 192 17.83 13.81 -1.79
N ARG A 193 18.59 14.69 -1.11
CA ARG A 193 18.52 14.89 0.34
C ARG A 193 17.27 15.65 0.79
N ASN A 194 16.62 16.37 -0.14
CA ASN A 194 15.46 17.22 0.15
C ASN A 194 14.14 16.67 -0.41
N VAL A 195 14.15 15.53 -1.10
CA VAL A 195 12.91 14.88 -1.56
C VAL A 195 12.29 13.99 -0.50
N SER A 196 11.02 13.68 -0.67
CA SER A 196 10.30 12.80 0.27
C SER A 196 10.60 11.32 0.05
N SER A 197 10.97 10.90 -1.16
CA SER A 197 11.06 9.49 -1.55
C SER A 197 11.88 9.27 -2.83
N TYR A 198 12.23 8.02 -3.06
CA TYR A 198 12.92 7.53 -4.24
C TYR A 198 12.16 6.35 -4.85
N PHE A 199 12.37 6.13 -6.15
CA PHE A 199 12.05 4.86 -6.77
C PHE A 199 13.13 3.83 -6.42
N PRO A 200 12.80 2.76 -5.70
CA PRO A 200 13.79 1.82 -5.21
C PRO A 200 14.26 0.87 -6.31
N ASP A 201 15.39 0.22 -6.05
CA ASP A 201 15.93 -0.87 -6.84
C ASP A 201 15.47 -2.22 -6.29
N ILE A 202 14.56 -2.91 -6.98
CA ILE A 202 14.10 -4.23 -6.54
C ILE A 202 15.18 -5.32 -6.49
N THR A 203 16.35 -5.10 -7.12
CA THR A 203 17.50 -6.03 -7.05
C THR A 203 18.47 -5.70 -5.91
N ASN A 204 18.30 -4.54 -5.25
CA ASN A 204 19.10 -4.17 -4.09
C ASN A 204 18.67 -4.98 -2.86
N LYS A 205 19.61 -5.74 -2.26
CA LYS A 205 19.32 -6.61 -1.11
C LYS A 205 18.74 -5.85 0.09
N GLY A 206 19.26 -4.66 0.39
CA GLY A 206 18.75 -3.84 1.49
C GLY A 206 17.30 -3.40 1.25
N PHE A 207 16.94 -3.09 0.00
CA PHE A 207 15.54 -2.81 -0.33
C PHE A 207 14.66 -4.06 -0.27
N GLN A 208 15.14 -5.21 -0.77
CA GLN A 208 14.40 -6.47 -0.69
C GLN A 208 14.08 -6.86 0.75
N GLU A 209 15.07 -6.77 1.65
CA GLU A 209 14.92 -7.03 3.08
C GLU A 209 13.95 -6.04 3.72
N LEU A 210 14.03 -4.75 3.36
CA LEU A 210 13.14 -3.72 3.86
C LEU A 210 11.69 -3.92 3.37
N LEU A 211 11.48 -4.22 2.09
CA LEU A 211 10.16 -4.50 1.52
C LEU A 211 9.53 -5.74 2.18
N LEU A 212 10.32 -6.79 2.36
CA LEU A 212 9.90 -8.00 3.07
C LEU A 212 9.56 -7.70 4.53
N SER A 213 10.31 -6.83 5.21
CA SER A 213 10.02 -6.43 6.59
C SER A 213 8.63 -5.82 6.74
N TRP A 214 8.18 -5.02 5.77
CA TRP A 214 6.85 -4.43 5.78
C TRP A 214 5.76 -5.48 5.54
N ALA A 215 6.00 -6.42 4.62
CA ALA A 215 5.08 -7.52 4.34
C ALA A 215 4.93 -8.45 5.55
N VAL A 216 6.06 -8.89 6.13
CA VAL A 216 6.08 -9.72 7.33
C VAL A 216 5.38 -9.02 8.49
N LYS A 217 5.60 -7.71 8.66
CA LYS A 217 4.92 -6.98 9.74
C LYS A 217 3.40 -6.98 9.59
N GLN A 218 2.89 -6.86 8.36
CA GLN A 218 1.46 -6.97 8.11
C GLN A 218 0.93 -8.38 8.39
N VAL A 219 1.69 -9.42 8.05
CA VAL A 219 1.36 -10.82 8.40
C VAL A 219 1.32 -11.01 9.93
N GLU A 220 2.27 -10.43 10.68
CA GLU A 220 2.22 -10.43 12.15
C GLU A 220 0.98 -9.72 12.71
N CYS A 221 0.36 -8.81 11.96
CA CYS A 221 -0.89 -8.15 12.33
C CYS A 221 -2.14 -8.93 11.91
N GLY A 222 -2.01 -10.09 11.24
CA GLY A 222 -3.11 -10.99 10.91
C GLY A 222 -3.54 -10.98 9.44
N VAL A 223 -2.78 -10.33 8.55
CA VAL A 223 -3.03 -10.35 7.09
C VAL A 223 -2.77 -11.76 6.51
N ASP A 224 -3.63 -12.20 5.59
CA ASP A 224 -3.55 -13.53 4.95
C ASP A 224 -2.76 -13.53 3.64
N ALA A 225 -2.76 -12.40 2.93
CA ALA A 225 -2.10 -12.25 1.64
C ALA A 225 -1.48 -10.86 1.48
N ILE A 226 -0.38 -10.75 0.75
CA ILE A 226 0.29 -9.47 0.49
C ILE A 226 0.30 -9.17 -1.01
N TRP A 227 -0.28 -8.04 -1.38
CA TRP A 227 -0.10 -7.43 -2.69
C TRP A 227 1.19 -6.60 -2.70
N ILE A 228 2.11 -6.94 -3.59
CA ILE A 228 3.33 -6.14 -3.82
C ILE A 228 3.08 -5.23 -5.01
N ASP A 229 2.75 -3.99 -4.71
CA ASP A 229 2.31 -3.03 -5.71
C ASP A 229 3.45 -2.59 -6.63
N MET A 230 3.16 -2.56 -7.94
CA MET A 230 4.08 -2.16 -9.01
C MET A 230 5.37 -3.02 -9.12
N LEU A 231 5.36 -4.24 -8.59
CA LEU A 231 6.48 -5.18 -8.75
C LEU A 231 6.77 -5.49 -10.24
N PHE A 232 5.71 -5.66 -11.04
CA PHE A 232 5.80 -5.96 -12.47
C PHE A 232 6.48 -4.84 -13.29
N ALA A 233 6.41 -3.59 -12.81
CA ALA A 233 6.97 -2.44 -13.52
C ALA A 233 8.50 -2.36 -13.43
N GLN A 234 9.12 -3.16 -12.56
CA GLN A 234 10.57 -3.23 -12.38
C GLN A 234 11.20 -4.53 -12.89
N ALA A 235 10.38 -5.53 -13.21
CA ALA A 235 10.82 -6.88 -13.52
C ALA A 235 10.91 -7.19 -15.04
N ASN A 236 10.80 -6.17 -15.90
CA ASN A 236 10.79 -6.31 -17.36
C ASN A 236 11.94 -5.54 -18.01
#